data_AF-A0A3N5R282-F1
#
_entry.id   AF-A0A3N5R282-F1
#
_cell.length_a   1.000
_cell.length_b   1.000
_cell.length_c   1.000
_cell.angle_alpha   90.00
_cell.angle_beta   90.00
_cell.angle_gamma   90.00
#
_symmetry.space_group_name_H-M   'P 1'
#
loop_
_entity.id
_entity.type
_entity.pdbx_description
1 polymer ?
#
loop_
_entity_poly.entity_id
_entity_poly.type
_entity_poly.pdbx_seq_one_letter_code
_entity_poly.pdbx_strand_id
1 'polypeptide(L)'
;ISMNGKFANNIKPYLTKLGRIPLTDDQTFINLLKTSAREDNVMCKCQDDFFELYYFQPAFVWFDGFGFKEPLSLLVIYDSFIHSGSILNFLRQKFGERPPVNGGNEKIWIEEYIMARHNWLANHSNQILQKTIYRTNCFKEQIKNNNWSLEKPVNANGTNVL
;
A
#
# COMPACT_ATOMS: atom_id res chain seq x y z
N ILE A 1 -13.05 -20.38 -6.11
CA ILE A 1 -13.91 -21.53 -6.53
C ILE A 1 -14.64 -22.12 -5.32
N SER A 2 -13.93 -22.48 -4.25
CA SER A 2 -14.52 -23.03 -3.02
C SER A 2 -15.61 -22.16 -2.38
N MET A 3 -15.55 -20.84 -2.54
CA MET A 3 -16.55 -19.89 -2.03
C MET A 3 -17.77 -19.72 -2.95
N ASN A 4 -17.89 -20.49 -4.03
CA ASN A 4 -19.04 -20.49 -4.94
C ASN A 4 -19.42 -19.10 -5.53
N GLY A 5 -18.42 -18.25 -5.81
CA GLY A 5 -18.66 -16.95 -6.46
C GLY A 5 -19.32 -17.10 -7.83
N LYS A 6 -20.22 -16.18 -8.17
CA LYS A 6 -21.04 -16.14 -9.40
C LYS A 6 -20.20 -16.33 -10.66
N PHE A 7 -19.01 -15.73 -10.73
CA PHE A 7 -18.12 -15.80 -11.90
C PHE A 7 -16.98 -16.83 -11.78
N ALA A 8 -16.98 -17.67 -10.74
CA ALA A 8 -15.86 -18.58 -10.46
C ALA A 8 -15.57 -19.54 -11.64
N ASN A 9 -16.61 -20.05 -12.29
CA ASN A 9 -16.47 -20.94 -13.44
C ASN A 9 -15.95 -20.21 -14.69
N ASN A 10 -16.28 -18.93 -14.86
CA ASN A 10 -15.77 -18.10 -15.95
C ASN A 10 -14.30 -17.74 -15.76
N ILE A 11 -13.86 -17.57 -14.50
CA ILE A 11 -12.46 -17.25 -14.16
C ILE A 11 -11.57 -18.51 -14.21
N LYS A 12 -12.12 -19.69 -13.90
CA LYS A 12 -11.37 -20.96 -13.81
C LYS A 12 -10.43 -21.25 -14.99
N PRO A 13 -10.80 -21.04 -16.27
CA PRO A 13 -9.91 -21.28 -17.41
C PRO A 13 -8.64 -20.41 -17.43
N TYR A 14 -8.65 -19.27 -16.73
CA TYR A 14 -7.52 -18.36 -16.64
C TYR A 14 -6.52 -18.76 -15.55
N LEU A 15 -6.88 -19.64 -14.61
CA LEU A 15 -6.00 -20.01 -13.48
C LEU A 15 -4.69 -20.66 -13.92
N THR A 16 -4.69 -21.43 -15.01
CA THR A 16 -3.48 -22.05 -15.55
C THR A 16 -2.58 -21.09 -16.32
N LYS A 17 -3.08 -19.88 -16.62
CA LYS A 17 -2.41 -18.81 -17.37
C LYS A 17 -1.85 -17.71 -16.46
N LEU A 18 -2.54 -17.42 -15.35
CA LEU A 18 -2.14 -16.39 -14.39
C LEU A 18 -0.70 -16.61 -13.90
N GLY A 19 0.12 -15.56 -13.96
CA GLY A 19 1.53 -15.59 -13.58
C GLY A 19 2.45 -16.34 -14.54
N ARG A 20 1.92 -16.90 -15.65
CA ARG A 20 2.71 -17.65 -16.64
C ARG A 20 2.77 -16.97 -17.99
N ILE A 21 1.65 -16.40 -18.44
CA ILE A 21 1.59 -15.61 -19.67
C ILE A 21 0.97 -14.23 -19.38
N PRO A 22 1.37 -13.19 -20.13
CA PRO A 22 0.70 -11.90 -20.04
C PRO A 22 -0.77 -12.02 -20.44
N LEU A 23 -1.66 -11.50 -19.58
CA LEU A 23 -3.09 -11.36 -19.86
C LEU A 23 -3.51 -9.88 -19.92
N THR A 24 -2.53 -8.98 -20.02
CA THR A 24 -2.71 -7.51 -19.98
C THR A 24 -3.53 -6.97 -21.14
N ASP A 25 -3.57 -7.68 -22.26
CA ASP A 25 -4.30 -7.30 -23.47
C ASP A 25 -5.50 -8.23 -23.76
N ASP A 26 -5.79 -9.19 -22.87
CA ASP A 26 -6.95 -10.07 -22.98
C ASP A 26 -8.21 -9.32 -22.56
N GLN A 27 -8.84 -8.62 -23.50
CA GLN A 27 -10.01 -7.79 -23.24
C GLN A 27 -11.18 -8.59 -22.64
N THR A 28 -11.32 -9.87 -23.02
CA THR A 28 -12.35 -10.75 -22.46
C THR A 28 -12.10 -10.98 -20.97
N PHE A 29 -10.86 -11.28 -20.59
CA PHE A 29 -10.49 -11.45 -19.19
C PHE A 29 -10.64 -10.15 -18.39
N ILE A 30 -10.20 -9.02 -18.93
CA ILE A 30 -10.32 -7.71 -18.28
C ILE A 30 -11.80 -7.36 -18.02
N ASN A 31 -12.67 -7.56 -19.01
CA ASN A 31 -14.10 -7.30 -18.86
C ASN A 31 -14.72 -8.24 -17.83
N LEU A 32 -14.34 -9.52 -17.85
CA LEU A 32 -14.79 -10.48 -16.84
C LEU A 32 -14.40 -10.04 -15.43
N LEU A 33 -13.15 -9.59 -15.21
CA LEU A 33 -12.72 -9.07 -13.90
C LEU A 33 -13.54 -7.86 -13.48
N LYS A 34 -13.73 -6.87 -14.37
CA LYS A 34 -14.54 -5.67 -14.08
C LYS A 34 -15.99 -6.01 -13.72
N THR A 35 -16.62 -6.91 -14.46
CA THR A 35 -18.00 -7.34 -14.19
C THR A 35 -18.08 -8.09 -12.87
N SER A 36 -17.16 -9.03 -12.63
CA SER A 36 -17.14 -9.79 -11.37
C SER A 36 -16.97 -8.90 -10.15
N ALA A 37 -16.13 -7.86 -10.22
CA ALA A 37 -15.94 -6.91 -9.12
C ALA A 37 -17.18 -6.03 -8.84
N ARG A 38 -18.11 -5.89 -9.79
CA ARG A 38 -19.34 -5.09 -9.61
C ARG A 38 -20.54 -5.91 -9.20
N GLU A 39 -20.60 -7.17 -9.62
CA GLU A 39 -21.80 -7.99 -9.53
C GLU A 39 -21.67 -9.19 -8.59
N ASP A 40 -20.48 -9.48 -8.08
CA ASP A 40 -20.24 -10.65 -7.23
C ASP A 40 -19.60 -10.23 -5.91
N ASN A 41 -20.40 -10.20 -4.85
CA ASN A 41 -19.92 -9.86 -3.50
C ASN A 41 -18.81 -10.82 -3.01
N VAL A 42 -18.75 -12.05 -3.54
CA VAL A 42 -17.65 -12.97 -3.24
C VAL A 42 -16.33 -12.49 -3.87
N MET A 43 -16.36 -11.87 -5.05
CA MET A 43 -15.16 -11.26 -5.64
C MET A 43 -14.64 -10.12 -4.76
N CYS A 44 -15.50 -9.22 -4.30
CA CYS A 44 -15.12 -8.15 -3.39
C CYS A 44 -14.53 -8.70 -2.09
N LYS A 45 -15.23 -9.65 -1.45
CA LYS A 45 -14.74 -10.29 -0.22
C LYS A 45 -13.39 -10.96 -0.41
N CYS A 46 -13.17 -11.67 -1.52
CA CYS A 46 -11.87 -12.28 -1.80
C CYS A 46 -10.75 -11.25 -1.93
N GLN A 47 -11.01 -10.08 -2.51
CA GLN A 47 -10.03 -8.99 -2.61
C GLN A 47 -9.78 -8.37 -1.23
N ASP A 48 -10.82 -8.09 -0.46
CA ASP A 48 -10.71 -7.56 0.89
C ASP A 48 -9.90 -8.50 1.79
N ASP A 49 -10.26 -9.79 1.80
CA ASP A 49 -9.53 -10.81 2.56
C ASP A 49 -8.07 -10.90 2.08
N PHE A 50 -7.81 -10.83 0.78
CA PHE A 50 -6.43 -10.83 0.26
C PHE A 50 -5.64 -9.61 0.76
N PHE A 51 -6.21 -8.41 0.66
CA PHE A 51 -5.52 -7.20 1.13
C PHE A 51 -5.28 -7.19 2.63
N GLU A 52 -6.27 -7.66 3.38
CA GLU A 52 -6.20 -7.81 4.83
C GLU A 52 -5.05 -8.75 5.22
N LEU A 53 -5.01 -9.96 4.66
CA LEU A 53 -4.04 -10.98 5.04
C LEU A 53 -2.61 -10.67 4.59
N TYR A 54 -2.44 -10.13 3.37
CA TYR A 54 -1.11 -10.03 2.77
C TYR A 54 -0.48 -8.64 2.87
N TYR A 55 -1.26 -7.59 3.15
CA TYR A 55 -0.72 -6.24 3.25
C TYR A 55 -1.07 -5.54 4.56
N PHE A 56 -2.36 -5.47 4.94
CA PHE A 56 -2.76 -4.69 6.11
C PHE A 56 -2.30 -5.33 7.43
N GLN A 57 -2.62 -6.60 7.67
CA GLN A 57 -2.21 -7.29 8.90
C GLN A 57 -0.68 -7.34 9.07
N PRO A 58 0.12 -7.68 8.04
CA PRO A 58 1.57 -7.58 8.14
C PRO A 58 2.09 -6.18 8.47
N ALA A 59 1.50 -5.13 7.86
CA ALA A 59 1.84 -3.75 8.17
C ALA A 59 1.46 -3.36 9.60
N PHE A 60 0.29 -3.78 10.07
CA PHE A 60 -0.21 -3.49 11.41
C PHE A 60 0.62 -4.18 12.48
N VAL A 61 0.96 -5.46 12.30
CA VAL A 61 1.86 -6.19 13.22
C VAL A 61 3.23 -5.52 13.30
N TRP A 62 3.76 -5.04 12.17
CA TRP A 62 5.01 -4.28 12.16
C TRP A 62 4.86 -2.95 12.92
N PHE A 63 3.80 -2.19 12.63
CA PHE A 63 3.49 -0.92 13.29
C PHE A 63 3.39 -1.06 14.81
N ASP A 64 2.58 -2.01 15.29
CA ASP A 64 2.35 -2.26 16.71
C ASP A 64 3.61 -2.82 17.39
N GLY A 65 4.28 -3.78 16.75
CA GLY A 65 5.51 -4.39 17.27
C GLY A 65 6.68 -3.42 17.43
N PHE A 66 6.72 -2.34 16.64
CA PHE A 66 7.70 -1.25 16.79
C PHE A 66 7.21 -0.07 17.64
N GLY A 67 5.99 -0.14 18.19
CA GLY A 67 5.44 0.80 19.16
C GLY A 67 4.92 2.11 18.56
N PHE A 68 4.62 2.14 17.26
CA PHE A 68 3.98 3.29 16.61
C PHE A 68 2.51 3.41 17.04
N LYS A 69 1.96 4.62 17.01
CA LYS A 69 0.61 4.91 17.52
C LYS A 69 -0.20 5.86 16.64
N GLU A 70 0.44 6.73 15.88
CA GLU A 70 -0.25 7.76 15.11
C GLU A 70 -0.86 7.16 13.83
N PRO A 71 -2.12 7.50 13.47
CA PRO A 71 -2.76 7.04 12.23
C PRO A 71 -1.95 7.31 10.96
N LEU A 72 -1.31 8.49 10.86
CA LEU A 72 -0.44 8.81 9.73
C LEU A 72 0.77 7.87 9.66
N SER A 73 1.32 7.44 10.80
CA SER A 73 2.41 6.45 10.82
C SER A 73 1.95 5.11 10.26
N LEU A 74 0.78 4.62 10.67
CA LEU A 74 0.21 3.38 10.14
C LEU A 74 -0.02 3.48 8.63
N LEU A 75 -0.55 4.61 8.14
CA LEU A 75 -0.76 4.84 6.71
C LEU A 75 0.56 4.77 5.92
N VAL A 76 1.62 5.39 6.44
CA VAL A 76 2.96 5.39 5.81
C VAL A 76 3.55 3.98 5.76
N ILE A 77 3.42 3.23 6.86
CA ILE A 77 3.90 1.85 6.95
C ILE A 77 3.10 0.95 6.01
N TYR A 78 1.77 1.06 6.02
CA TYR A 78 0.89 0.28 5.16
C TYR A 78 1.17 0.54 3.67
N ASP A 79 1.35 1.79 3.24
CA ASP A 79 1.71 2.09 1.84
C ASP A 79 3.06 1.48 1.44
N SER A 80 4.02 1.35 2.38
CA SER A 80 5.28 0.64 2.11
C SER A 80 5.08 -0.87 1.94
N PHE A 81 4.18 -1.50 2.68
CA PHE A 81 3.80 -2.90 2.47
C PHE A 81 3.08 -3.09 1.13
N ILE A 82 2.19 -2.17 0.75
CA ILE A 82 1.51 -2.20 -0.55
C ILE A 82 2.51 -2.05 -1.71
N HIS A 83 3.43 -1.09 -1.63
CA HIS A 83 4.33 -0.76 -2.74
C HIS A 83 5.56 -1.66 -2.79
N SER A 84 6.04 -2.18 -1.66
CA SER A 84 7.34 -2.86 -1.57
C SER A 84 7.33 -4.11 -0.69
N GLY A 85 6.16 -4.54 -0.20
CA GLY A 85 6.00 -5.73 0.64
C GLY A 85 6.47 -5.58 2.09
N SER A 86 7.20 -4.51 2.43
CA SER A 86 7.72 -4.24 3.79
C SER A 86 8.36 -2.85 3.91
N ILE A 87 8.82 -2.51 5.12
CA ILE A 87 9.82 -1.46 5.31
C ILE A 87 11.20 -1.99 4.87
N LEU A 88 11.68 -1.53 3.72
CA LEU A 88 12.94 -1.99 3.13
C LEU A 88 14.15 -1.62 4.00
N ASN A 89 14.97 -2.60 4.36
CA ASN A 89 16.11 -2.43 5.26
C ASN A 89 17.13 -1.39 4.78
N PHE A 90 17.42 -1.34 3.48
CA PHE A 90 18.36 -0.34 2.94
C PHE A 90 17.84 1.10 3.05
N LEU A 91 16.51 1.31 3.10
CA LEU A 91 15.92 2.63 3.39
C LEU A 91 16.01 2.94 4.88
N ARG A 92 15.72 1.94 5.73
CA ARG A 92 15.84 2.09 7.18
C ARG A 92 17.26 2.51 7.59
N GLN A 93 18.29 1.98 6.94
CA GLN A 93 19.68 2.32 7.24
C GLN A 93 20.10 3.74 6.83
N LYS A 94 19.24 4.51 6.15
CA LYS A 94 19.56 5.89 5.71
C LYS A 94 19.38 6.96 6.77
N PHE A 95 18.85 6.62 7.95
CA PHE A 95 18.55 7.58 8.99
C PHE A 95 18.70 6.99 10.41
N GLY A 96 18.86 7.89 11.38
CA GLY A 96 19.34 7.54 12.72
C GLY A 96 18.23 7.25 13.73
N GLU A 97 17.04 7.85 13.57
CA GLU A 97 16.00 7.78 14.59
C GLU A 97 15.59 6.32 14.86
N ARG A 98 15.47 5.97 16.14
CA ARG A 98 15.11 4.62 16.57
C ARG A 98 13.59 4.45 16.48
N PRO A 99 13.08 3.23 16.24
CA PRO A 99 11.64 3.00 16.38
C PRO A 99 11.20 3.30 17.83
N PRO A 100 9.92 3.66 18.07
CA PRO A 100 9.41 4.01 19.39
C PRO A 100 9.67 2.96 20.49
N VAL A 101 9.56 1.67 20.16
CA VAL A 101 9.87 0.56 21.09
C VAL A 101 11.31 0.61 21.64
N ASN A 102 12.23 1.27 20.92
CA ASN A 102 13.63 1.46 21.29
C ASN A 102 13.93 2.88 21.78
N GLY A 103 12.90 3.63 22.20
CA GLY A 103 13.01 4.95 22.81
C GLY A 103 13.17 6.12 21.82
N GLY A 104 12.96 5.89 20.52
CA GLY A 104 13.00 6.96 19.53
C GLY A 104 11.67 7.72 19.39
N ASN A 105 11.71 8.85 18.69
CA ASN A 105 10.51 9.66 18.45
C ASN A 105 9.79 9.19 17.17
N GLU A 106 8.53 8.78 17.32
CA GLU A 106 7.68 8.31 16.23
C GLU A 106 7.60 9.28 15.03
N LYS A 107 7.38 10.57 15.30
CA LYS A 107 7.17 11.58 14.26
C LYS A 107 8.46 11.84 13.49
N ILE A 108 9.58 11.96 14.21
CA ILE A 108 10.91 12.09 13.61
C ILE A 108 11.23 10.85 12.76
N TRP A 109 10.95 9.65 13.27
CA TRP A 109 11.21 8.41 12.54
C TRP A 109 10.46 8.36 11.21
N ILE A 110 9.17 8.72 11.23
CA ILE A 110 8.31 8.72 10.04
C ILE A 110 8.76 9.79 9.05
N GLU A 111 9.08 10.99 9.53
CA GLU A 111 9.65 12.07 8.71
C GLU A 111 10.93 11.62 7.99
N GLU A 112 11.90 11.09 8.74
CA GLU A 112 13.16 10.60 8.19
C GLU A 112 12.97 9.44 7.20
N TYR A 113 12.07 8.50 7.52
CA TYR A 113 11.74 7.38 6.63
C TYR A 113 11.14 7.87 5.30
N ILE A 114 10.17 8.79 5.36
CA ILE A 114 9.54 9.37 4.17
C ILE A 114 10.56 10.12 3.35
N MET A 115 11.46 10.89 3.96
CA MET A 115 12.54 11.59 3.25
C MET A 115 13.47 10.61 2.53
N ALA A 116 13.91 9.55 3.23
CA ALA A 116 14.76 8.50 2.64
C ALA A 116 14.07 7.81 1.46
N ARG A 117 12.78 7.46 1.61
CA ARG A 117 11.97 6.81 0.56
C ARG A 117 11.68 7.76 -0.61
N HIS A 118 11.35 9.02 -0.34
CA HIS A 118 11.13 10.04 -1.36
C HIS A 118 12.39 10.25 -2.21
N ASN A 119 13.53 10.43 -1.58
CA ASN A 119 14.81 10.61 -2.27
C ASN A 119 15.18 9.38 -3.11
N TRP A 120 14.94 8.17 -2.58
CA TRP A 120 15.16 6.95 -3.33
C TRP A 120 14.25 6.83 -4.56
N LEU A 121 12.94 7.08 -4.41
CA LEU A 121 11.99 7.04 -5.52
C LEU A 121 12.29 8.10 -6.58
N ALA A 122 12.54 9.35 -6.16
CA ALA A 122 12.80 10.48 -7.06
C ALA A 122 14.07 10.28 -7.91
N ASN A 123 15.05 9.55 -7.40
CA ASN A 123 16.33 9.30 -8.07
C ASN A 123 16.50 7.83 -8.52
N HIS A 124 15.42 7.05 -8.54
CA HIS A 124 15.50 5.64 -8.90
C HIS A 124 15.87 5.49 -10.38
N SER A 125 16.72 4.52 -10.73
CA SER A 125 17.10 4.26 -12.14
C SER A 125 15.88 3.94 -13.03
N ASN A 126 14.94 3.16 -12.51
CA ASN A 126 13.62 2.96 -13.11
C ASN A 126 12.73 4.21 -13.01
N GLN A 127 12.52 4.88 -14.14
CA GLN A 127 11.67 6.08 -14.26
C GLN A 127 10.19 5.84 -13.91
N ILE A 128 9.68 4.61 -14.00
CA ILE A 128 8.30 4.29 -13.57
C ILE A 128 8.16 4.53 -12.07
N LEU A 129 9.19 4.18 -11.28
CA LEU A 129 9.17 4.39 -9.84
C LEU A 129 9.29 5.88 -9.48
N GLN A 130 10.03 6.67 -10.26
CA GLN A 130 10.08 8.13 -10.07
C GLN A 130 8.69 8.77 -10.17
N LYS A 131 7.81 8.24 -11.03
CA LYS A 131 6.43 8.74 -11.15
C LYS A 131 5.55 8.43 -9.92
N THR A 132 6.03 7.64 -8.96
CA THR A 132 5.28 7.29 -7.75
C THR A 132 5.53 8.22 -6.56
N ILE A 133 6.36 9.26 -6.72
CA ILE A 133 6.67 10.21 -5.64
C ILE A 133 5.44 10.97 -5.11
N TYR A 134 4.33 10.99 -5.85
CA TYR A 134 3.07 11.58 -5.35
C TYR A 134 2.62 10.93 -4.02
N ARG A 135 2.94 9.64 -3.81
CA ARG A 135 2.63 8.92 -2.56
C ARG A 135 3.33 9.56 -1.37
N THR A 136 4.65 9.74 -1.47
CA THR A 136 5.43 10.37 -0.39
C THR A 136 5.17 11.88 -0.28
N ASN A 137 4.81 12.54 -1.38
CA ASN A 137 4.36 13.94 -1.33
C ASN A 137 3.07 14.12 -0.52
N CYS A 138 2.11 13.21 -0.67
CA CYS A 138 0.88 13.20 0.13
C CYS A 138 1.21 13.14 1.63
N PHE A 139 2.12 12.24 2.05
CA PHE A 139 2.51 12.13 3.46
C PHE A 139 3.27 13.36 3.95
N LYS A 140 4.20 13.89 3.15
CA LYS A 140 4.92 15.15 3.47
C LYS A 140 3.95 16.30 3.70
N GLU A 141 2.87 16.37 2.92
CA GLU A 141 1.82 17.37 3.12
C GLU A 141 1.07 17.17 4.44
N GLN A 142 0.72 15.94 4.81
CA GLN A 142 0.05 15.66 6.08
C GLN A 142 0.93 16.00 7.29
N ILE A 143 2.23 15.71 7.21
CA ILE A 143 3.22 16.11 8.21
C ILE A 143 3.28 17.63 8.34
N LYS A 144 3.43 18.33 7.20
CA LYS A 144 3.47 19.80 7.16
C LYS A 144 2.22 20.42 7.78
N ASN A 145 1.06 19.79 7.60
CA ASN A 145 -0.22 20.24 8.12
C ASN A 145 -0.50 19.78 9.57
N ASN A 146 0.46 19.10 10.20
CA ASN A 146 0.32 18.49 11.52
C ASN A 146 -0.96 17.62 11.61
N ASN A 147 -1.21 16.80 10.58
CA ASN A 147 -2.38 15.93 10.46
C ASN A 147 -2.03 14.48 10.83
N TRP A 148 -1.41 14.27 12.00
CA TRP A 148 -0.96 12.96 12.44
C TRP A 148 -2.11 11.99 12.78
N SER A 149 -3.22 12.53 13.28
CA SER A 149 -4.46 11.79 13.56
C SER A 149 -5.26 11.47 12.30
N LEU A 150 -4.92 12.06 11.14
CA LEU A 150 -5.68 11.96 9.89
C LEU A 150 -7.15 12.44 10.02
N GLU A 151 -7.44 13.34 10.95
CA GLU A 151 -8.80 13.88 11.16
C GLU A 151 -9.12 15.06 10.21
N LYS A 152 -8.12 15.60 9.51
CA LYS A 152 -8.30 16.65 8.52
C LYS A 152 -8.39 16.06 7.11
N PRO A 153 -9.13 16.70 6.18
CA PRO A 153 -9.18 16.28 4.79
C PRO A 153 -7.80 16.09 4.16
N VAL A 154 -7.65 15.03 3.37
CA VAL A 154 -6.42 14.66 2.70
C VAL A 154 -6.58 14.82 1.20
N ASN A 155 -5.70 15.60 0.58
CA ASN A 155 -5.59 15.63 -0.88
C ASN A 155 -4.67 14.49 -1.36
N ALA A 156 -5.27 13.36 -1.73
CA ALA A 156 -4.58 12.23 -2.32
C ALA A 156 -4.43 12.41 -3.85
N ASN A 157 -3.40 13.15 -4.27
CA ASN A 157 -3.05 13.36 -5.69
C ASN A 157 -4.21 13.91 -6.54
N GLY A 158 -4.82 15.01 -6.09
CA GLY A 158 -5.96 15.66 -6.74
C GLY A 158 -7.33 15.12 -6.31
N THR A 159 -7.36 14.09 -5.48
CA THR A 159 -8.61 13.52 -4.94
C THR A 159 -8.75 13.90 -3.48
N ASN A 160 -9.83 14.59 -3.12
CA ASN A 160 -10.11 14.90 -1.73
C ASN A 160 -10.70 13.67 -1.02
N VAL A 161 -10.08 13.26 0.07
CA VAL A 161 -10.51 12.15 0.94
C VAL A 161 -10.84 12.74 2.31
N LEU A 162 -12.04 12.44 2.79
CA LEU A 162 -12.57 12.87 4.10
C LEU A 162 -12.48 11.74 5.11
#